data_AF-A0A933ZPT2-F1
#
_entry.id   AF-A0A933ZPT2-F1
#
_cell.length_a   1.000
_cell.length_b   1.000
_cell.length_c   1.000
_cell.angle_alpha   90.00
_cell.angle_beta   90.00
_cell.angle_gamma   90.00
#
_symmetry.space_group_name_H-M   'P 1'
#
loop_
_entity.id
_entity.type
_entity.pdbx_description
1 polymer ?
#
loop_
_entity_poly.entity_id
_entity_poly.type
_entity_poly.pdbx_seq_one_letter_code
_entity_poly.pdbx_strand_id
1 'polypeptide(L)'
;MIQRTILIASLLAGLSAPAAAQTCPTVPGPGCPCTGTHPGISTAQLPCDGTIPDGTNPLVAKLTVPADQCAGAPLVDVNVRVKIIHPSIGDLKVTLTHPGGTSVVLLSQAGSQCPRDDVDALFSDEGETASGMCDLTIPAVNETVRPAAALSALRGLPRDGEWSLTVHDQANGGAGVLDSWALELMCEMPLVSISATTATAREGGTPGQLTVTRDGLLSSSLRVTYTVGGTAPAGSYTPLSRSVVIPAGSAAATIDVVPSASPNANETVIVTLNEGGEVYLVGAPKSATVTIVPASCGDGVVNEGEECDDGNALDPDACLSTCRLATCGDSIVGPGEECDDGNTVDTDECLPTCKRARCGDGSIGPGEECDDGNALYSDACLPTCKLASCGDGILGQGEECDDGNTVDGDRCSNGCRVPATPEADGCGCNAGGDAPTTLALFGMVWVLAGLARRRRVSPARG
;
A
#
# COMPACT_ATOMS: atom_id res chain seq x y z
N MET A 1 12.75 -37.06 33.90
CA MET A 1 11.81 -35.95 33.68
C MET A 1 12.23 -35.26 32.39
N ILE A 2 11.40 -35.36 31.36
CA ILE A 2 11.71 -34.88 30.00
C ILE A 2 10.52 -34.04 29.54
N GLN A 3 10.74 -32.76 29.27
CA GLN A 3 10.23 -32.08 28.08
C GLN A 3 10.76 -30.64 28.03
N ARG A 4 11.45 -30.31 26.93
CA ARG A 4 11.70 -28.93 26.50
C ARG A 4 10.56 -28.54 25.57
N THR A 5 9.73 -27.59 25.96
CA THR A 5 8.68 -27.05 25.07
C THR A 5 9.31 -25.99 24.18
N ILE A 6 9.50 -26.31 22.89
CA ILE A 6 9.96 -25.38 21.87
C ILE A 6 8.72 -24.78 21.18
N LEU A 7 8.59 -23.45 21.20
CA LEU A 7 7.70 -22.74 20.29
C LEU A 7 8.29 -22.80 18.88
N ILE A 8 7.56 -23.40 17.94
CA ILE A 8 7.65 -23.07 16.51
C ILE A 8 6.21 -22.80 16.06
N ALA A 9 5.84 -21.52 15.99
CA ALA A 9 4.63 -21.10 15.31
C ALA A 9 4.88 -21.06 13.80
N SER A 10 3.91 -21.54 13.04
CA SER A 10 3.96 -21.77 11.60
C SER A 10 4.51 -20.60 10.79
N LEU A 11 5.62 -20.84 10.08
CA LEU A 11 6.06 -20.01 8.96
C LEU A 11 5.99 -20.84 7.67
N LEU A 12 4.80 -20.89 7.07
CA LEU A 12 4.55 -21.47 5.75
C LEU A 12 3.62 -20.54 4.97
N ALA A 13 4.24 -19.56 4.31
CA ALA A 13 3.61 -18.73 3.30
C ALA A 13 4.39 -18.91 1.98
N GLY A 14 3.68 -18.90 0.85
CA GLY A 14 4.34 -18.76 -0.46
C GLY A 14 4.69 -20.04 -1.22
N LEU A 15 3.78 -21.03 -1.26
CA LEU A 15 3.54 -21.70 -2.54
C LEU A 15 2.14 -21.27 -3.02
N SER A 16 2.12 -20.38 -4.02
CA SER A 16 0.94 -20.24 -4.87
C SER A 16 0.67 -21.60 -5.50
N ALA A 17 -0.52 -22.17 -5.25
CA ALA A 17 -0.99 -23.25 -6.12
C ALA A 17 -0.97 -22.71 -7.56
N PRO A 18 -0.45 -23.47 -8.54
CA PRO A 18 -0.65 -23.08 -9.93
C PRO A 18 -2.15 -22.98 -10.18
N ALA A 19 -2.56 -22.00 -11.00
CA ALA A 19 -3.94 -21.87 -11.47
C ALA A 19 -4.43 -23.27 -11.87
N ALA A 20 -5.48 -23.74 -11.21
CA ALA A 20 -6.02 -25.06 -11.53
C ALA A 20 -6.55 -25.00 -12.96
N ALA A 21 -5.85 -25.66 -13.88
CA ALA A 21 -6.28 -25.80 -15.27
C ALA A 21 -7.60 -26.59 -15.28
N GLN A 22 -8.70 -25.85 -15.16
CA GLN A 22 -10.00 -26.40 -14.88
C GLN A 22 -10.65 -26.78 -16.22
N THR A 23 -10.91 -28.08 -16.38
CA THR A 23 -11.49 -28.62 -17.61
C THR A 23 -12.87 -27.99 -17.87
N CYS A 24 -13.03 -27.22 -18.97
CA CYS A 24 -14.37 -26.82 -19.44
C CYS A 24 -15.20 -28.13 -19.62
N PRO A 25 -16.51 -28.14 -19.29
CA PRO A 25 -17.35 -29.30 -19.55
C PRO A 25 -17.37 -29.63 -21.05
N THR A 26 -16.94 -30.86 -21.38
CA THR A 26 -16.77 -31.54 -22.69
C THR A 26 -18.05 -31.65 -23.55
N VAL A 27 -18.05 -32.23 -24.79
CA VAL A 27 -19.20 -32.29 -25.78
C VAL A 27 -19.47 -33.63 -26.57
N PRO A 28 -20.72 -34.19 -26.64
CA PRO A 28 -21.19 -35.28 -27.54
C PRO A 28 -22.54 -34.89 -28.22
N GLY A 29 -23.40 -35.87 -28.56
CA GLY A 29 -24.84 -35.69 -28.81
C GLY A 29 -25.75 -36.79 -28.19
N PRO A 30 -27.09 -36.66 -28.29
CA PRO A 30 -28.03 -37.73 -27.92
C PRO A 30 -28.17 -38.80 -29.01
N GLY A 31 -28.05 -40.08 -28.61
CA GLY A 31 -28.87 -41.15 -29.20
C GLY A 31 -28.21 -42.19 -30.10
N CYS A 32 -27.28 -43.00 -29.59
CA CYS A 32 -27.25 -44.45 -29.87
C CYS A 32 -26.46 -45.22 -28.77
N PRO A 33 -26.65 -46.55 -28.61
CA PRO A 33 -26.35 -47.24 -27.35
C PRO A 33 -24.88 -47.67 -27.20
N CYS A 34 -24.03 -46.77 -26.72
CA CYS A 34 -22.71 -47.14 -26.19
C CYS A 34 -22.82 -47.40 -24.67
N THR A 35 -22.60 -48.65 -24.25
CA THR A 35 -22.70 -49.07 -22.83
C THR A 35 -21.46 -48.70 -22.00
N GLY A 36 -21.05 -47.43 -22.05
CA GLY A 36 -19.91 -46.89 -21.32
C GLY A 36 -20.14 -45.44 -20.93
N THR A 37 -20.31 -45.17 -19.64
CA THR A 37 -20.43 -43.82 -19.09
C THR A 37 -19.05 -43.27 -18.78
N HIS A 38 -18.67 -42.13 -19.39
CA HIS A 38 -17.54 -41.31 -18.92
C HIS A 38 -18.03 -39.89 -18.58
N PRO A 39 -17.48 -39.27 -17.51
CA PRO A 39 -18.01 -38.02 -16.97
C PRO A 39 -17.52 -36.81 -17.77
N GLY A 40 -18.44 -35.86 -17.97
CA GLY A 40 -18.19 -34.67 -18.77
C GLY A 40 -18.39 -34.94 -20.25
N ILE A 41 -19.60 -34.66 -20.73
CA ILE A 41 -19.90 -34.40 -22.14
C ILE A 41 -21.27 -33.59 -22.19
N SER A 42 -21.38 -32.49 -22.95
CA SER A 42 -22.43 -31.44 -23.08
C SER A 42 -22.96 -31.26 -24.53
N THR A 43 -24.27 -31.22 -24.76
CA THR A 43 -24.89 -31.77 -25.99
C THR A 43 -24.92 -30.90 -27.26
N ALA A 44 -24.47 -31.46 -28.39
CA ALA A 44 -24.77 -31.05 -29.78
C ALA A 44 -25.04 -32.27 -30.69
N GLN A 45 -26.13 -32.25 -31.47
CA GLN A 45 -26.67 -33.43 -32.16
C GLN A 45 -26.63 -33.29 -33.70
N LEU A 46 -25.75 -34.02 -34.39
CA LEU A 46 -25.74 -34.21 -35.86
C LEU A 46 -25.18 -35.60 -36.22
N PRO A 47 -25.46 -36.16 -37.41
CA PRO A 47 -25.47 -37.62 -37.62
C PRO A 47 -24.07 -38.24 -37.67
N CYS A 48 -23.91 -39.34 -36.96
CA CYS A 48 -22.65 -40.07 -36.81
C CYS A 48 -22.40 -41.10 -37.92
N ASP A 49 -23.32 -41.30 -38.87
CA ASP A 49 -23.30 -42.43 -39.81
C ASP A 49 -22.85 -41.95 -41.22
N GLY A 50 -21.57 -41.59 -41.35
CA GLY A 50 -20.99 -41.10 -42.61
C GLY A 50 -20.28 -42.20 -43.39
N THR A 51 -20.84 -42.64 -44.52
CA THR A 51 -20.10 -43.49 -45.46
C THR A 51 -18.90 -42.74 -46.03
N ILE A 52 -17.70 -43.30 -45.88
CA ILE A 52 -16.46 -42.77 -46.46
C ILE A 52 -16.44 -43.21 -47.94
N PRO A 53 -16.49 -42.28 -48.92
CA PRO A 53 -16.52 -42.65 -50.33
C PRO A 53 -15.14 -43.10 -50.84
N ASP A 54 -15.14 -44.18 -51.62
CA ASP A 54 -13.96 -44.77 -52.27
C ASP A 54 -13.32 -43.79 -53.29
N GLY A 55 -12.02 -43.54 -53.15
CA GLY A 55 -11.11 -43.07 -54.21
C GLY A 55 -11.19 -41.64 -54.77
N THR A 56 -12.19 -40.81 -54.48
CA THR A 56 -12.24 -39.43 -55.06
C THR A 56 -12.82 -38.30 -54.23
N ASN A 57 -13.81 -38.55 -53.37
CA ASN A 57 -14.50 -37.50 -52.61
C ASN A 57 -14.35 -37.74 -51.11
N PRO A 58 -13.75 -36.82 -50.34
CA PRO A 58 -13.67 -36.98 -48.90
C PRO A 58 -15.03 -36.81 -48.23
N LEU A 59 -15.27 -37.59 -47.18
CA LEU A 59 -16.31 -37.31 -46.19
C LEU A 59 -15.91 -36.07 -45.38
N VAL A 60 -16.83 -35.12 -45.22
CA VAL A 60 -16.65 -33.95 -44.35
C VAL A 60 -17.72 -33.97 -43.27
N ALA A 61 -17.35 -34.43 -42.07
CA ALA A 61 -18.19 -34.33 -40.89
C ALA A 61 -18.00 -32.95 -40.23
N LYS A 62 -19.06 -32.39 -39.66
CA LYS A 62 -19.07 -31.04 -39.06
C LYS A 62 -19.57 -31.06 -37.62
N LEU A 63 -18.95 -30.26 -36.76
CA LEU A 63 -19.30 -30.09 -35.36
C LEU A 63 -19.26 -28.60 -35.01
N THR A 64 -20.41 -28.04 -34.65
CA THR A 64 -20.49 -26.65 -34.19
C THR A 64 -20.24 -26.58 -32.69
N VAL A 65 -19.13 -25.97 -32.29
CA VAL A 65 -18.85 -25.65 -30.89
C VAL A 65 -19.58 -24.35 -30.54
N PRO A 66 -20.52 -24.37 -29.57
CA PRO A 66 -21.25 -23.16 -29.20
C PRO A 66 -20.33 -22.14 -28.53
N ALA A 67 -20.69 -20.86 -28.66
CA ALA A 67 -20.19 -19.81 -27.79
C ALA A 67 -20.80 -20.03 -26.39
N ASP A 68 -20.00 -20.62 -25.49
CA ASP A 68 -20.33 -20.85 -24.09
C ASP A 68 -19.48 -19.94 -23.18
N GLN A 69 -19.29 -20.31 -21.90
CA GLN A 69 -18.46 -19.52 -20.98
C GLN A 69 -16.97 -19.45 -21.38
N CYS A 70 -16.55 -20.30 -22.31
CA CYS A 70 -15.20 -20.35 -22.84
C CYS A 70 -15.14 -19.66 -24.25
N ALA A 71 -16.17 -18.90 -24.67
CA ALA A 71 -16.26 -18.24 -25.99
C ALA A 71 -15.17 -17.19 -26.23
N GLY A 72 -14.57 -17.17 -27.42
CA GLY A 72 -13.45 -16.28 -27.74
C GLY A 72 -12.17 -16.54 -26.94
N ALA A 73 -12.17 -17.45 -25.97
CA ALA A 73 -10.98 -17.85 -25.24
C ALA A 73 -10.03 -18.63 -26.17
N PRO A 74 -8.71 -18.42 -26.05
CA PRO A 74 -7.74 -19.16 -26.85
C PRO A 74 -7.74 -20.64 -26.44
N LEU A 75 -7.62 -21.51 -27.44
CA LEU A 75 -7.32 -22.93 -27.24
C LEU A 75 -5.96 -23.08 -26.54
N VAL A 76 -5.95 -23.85 -25.44
CA VAL A 76 -4.73 -24.21 -24.70
C VAL A 76 -4.36 -25.66 -24.99
N ASP A 77 -5.36 -26.54 -25.11
CA ASP A 77 -5.14 -27.91 -25.54
C ASP A 77 -6.31 -28.42 -26.39
N VAL A 78 -6.01 -29.34 -27.32
CA VAL A 78 -6.97 -29.93 -28.26
C VAL A 78 -6.66 -31.41 -28.37
N ASN A 79 -7.62 -32.26 -28.00
CA ASN A 79 -7.57 -33.69 -28.27
C ASN A 79 -8.78 -34.10 -29.12
N VAL A 80 -8.61 -35.10 -29.98
CA VAL A 80 -9.63 -35.53 -30.94
C VAL A 80 -9.86 -37.03 -30.81
N ARG A 81 -11.05 -37.44 -30.40
CA ARG A 81 -11.44 -38.86 -30.47
C ARG A 81 -12.02 -39.15 -31.84
N VAL A 82 -11.56 -40.20 -32.49
CA VAL A 82 -12.06 -40.63 -33.80
C VAL A 82 -12.25 -42.14 -33.80
N LYS A 83 -13.42 -42.59 -34.24
CA LYS A 83 -13.75 -43.99 -34.47
C LYS A 83 -14.28 -44.17 -35.89
N ILE A 84 -13.54 -44.94 -36.69
CA ILE A 84 -13.81 -45.23 -38.10
C ILE A 84 -13.76 -46.75 -38.28
N ILE A 85 -14.73 -47.30 -39.00
CA ILE A 85 -14.72 -48.69 -39.47
C ILE A 85 -14.21 -48.66 -40.92
N HIS A 86 -13.06 -49.27 -41.22
CA HIS A 86 -12.45 -49.24 -42.57
C HIS A 86 -11.60 -50.49 -42.84
N PRO A 87 -11.72 -51.13 -44.03
CA PRO A 87 -10.97 -52.35 -44.37
C PRO A 87 -9.47 -52.13 -44.69
N SER A 88 -8.99 -50.87 -44.67
CA SER A 88 -7.57 -50.57 -44.57
C SER A 88 -7.35 -49.14 -44.10
N ILE A 89 -6.68 -48.94 -42.96
CA ILE A 89 -6.30 -47.59 -42.51
C ILE A 89 -5.14 -46.99 -43.31
N GLY A 90 -4.43 -47.80 -44.09
CA GLY A 90 -3.25 -47.38 -44.87
C GLY A 90 -3.57 -46.44 -46.04
N ASP A 91 -4.85 -46.35 -46.40
CA ASP A 91 -5.35 -45.52 -47.49
C ASP A 91 -6.12 -44.29 -46.99
N LEU A 92 -6.29 -44.15 -45.66
CA LEU A 92 -6.99 -43.04 -45.04
C LEU A 92 -6.09 -41.82 -44.78
N LYS A 93 -6.64 -40.64 -45.11
CA LYS A 93 -6.16 -39.35 -44.62
C LYS A 93 -7.26 -38.66 -43.81
N VAL A 94 -6.98 -38.41 -42.54
CA VAL A 94 -7.89 -37.73 -41.60
C VAL A 94 -7.32 -36.36 -41.25
N THR A 95 -8.09 -35.30 -41.50
CA THR A 95 -7.68 -33.90 -41.28
C THR A 95 -8.74 -33.17 -40.46
N LEU A 96 -8.34 -32.60 -39.32
CA LEU A 96 -9.16 -31.66 -38.56
C LEU A 96 -8.98 -30.26 -39.13
N THR A 97 -10.06 -29.48 -39.25
CA THR A 97 -10.01 -28.07 -39.64
C THR A 97 -10.77 -27.20 -38.64
N HIS A 98 -10.07 -26.19 -38.14
CA HIS A 98 -10.54 -25.14 -37.25
C HIS A 98 -11.47 -24.15 -37.99
N PRO A 99 -12.47 -23.53 -37.32
CA PRO A 99 -13.40 -22.56 -37.92
C PRO A 99 -12.74 -21.40 -38.70
N GLY A 100 -11.53 -20.99 -38.30
CA GLY A 100 -10.70 -19.98 -38.96
C GLY A 100 -9.86 -20.50 -40.14
N GLY A 101 -10.04 -21.76 -40.55
CA GLY A 101 -9.40 -22.36 -41.73
C GLY A 101 -8.04 -23.02 -41.48
N THR A 102 -7.54 -23.06 -40.24
CA THR A 102 -6.29 -23.77 -39.92
C THR A 102 -6.55 -25.27 -39.85
N SER A 103 -5.84 -26.07 -40.65
CA SER A 103 -5.99 -27.53 -40.70
C SER A 103 -4.80 -28.28 -40.10
N VAL A 104 -5.08 -29.34 -39.34
CA VAL A 104 -4.10 -30.27 -38.77
C VAL A 104 -4.40 -31.69 -39.26
N VAL A 105 -3.37 -32.39 -39.73
CA VAL A 105 -3.49 -33.77 -40.22
C VAL A 105 -3.33 -34.72 -39.03
N LEU A 106 -4.38 -35.48 -38.71
CA LEU A 106 -4.37 -36.44 -37.60
C LEU A 106 -3.74 -37.77 -38.04
N LEU A 107 -4.18 -38.28 -39.20
CA LEU A 107 -3.68 -39.49 -39.83
C LEU A 107 -3.36 -39.19 -41.30
N SER A 108 -2.21 -39.66 -41.77
CA SER A 108 -1.84 -39.65 -43.18
C SER A 108 -0.91 -40.83 -43.46
N GLN A 109 -1.42 -41.83 -44.17
CA GLN A 109 -0.65 -42.96 -44.67
C GLN A 109 -0.55 -42.84 -46.19
N ALA A 110 0.68 -42.85 -46.72
CA ALA A 110 0.93 -42.71 -48.16
C ALA A 110 1.09 -44.08 -48.82
N GLY A 111 0.01 -44.88 -48.79
CA GLY A 111 -0.17 -46.10 -49.57
C GLY A 111 0.15 -47.41 -48.84
N SER A 112 -0.87 -48.28 -48.76
CA SER A 112 -0.82 -49.75 -48.77
C SER A 112 0.12 -50.56 -47.85
N GLN A 113 0.93 -49.94 -46.98
CA GLN A 113 1.86 -50.66 -46.08
C GLN A 113 1.22 -51.08 -44.74
N CYS A 114 -0.06 -50.76 -44.52
CA CYS A 114 -0.73 -50.91 -43.24
C CYS A 114 -2.01 -51.77 -43.38
N PRO A 115 -1.90 -53.10 -43.25
CA PRO A 115 -3.01 -54.04 -43.40
C PRO A 115 -3.82 -54.15 -42.10
N ARG A 116 -4.11 -53.01 -41.47
CA ARG A 116 -4.92 -52.91 -40.25
C ARG A 116 -6.29 -52.36 -40.62
N ASP A 117 -7.30 -52.96 -40.01
CA ASP A 117 -8.69 -52.55 -40.13
C ASP A 117 -9.01 -51.60 -38.96
N ASP A 118 -9.91 -50.65 -39.23
CA ASP A 118 -10.52 -49.73 -38.28
C ASP A 118 -9.58 -48.74 -37.56
N VAL A 119 -10.14 -47.61 -37.11
CA VAL A 119 -9.51 -46.65 -36.21
C VAL A 119 -10.40 -46.52 -34.99
N ASP A 120 -9.84 -46.62 -33.79
CA ASP A 120 -10.45 -46.15 -32.55
C ASP A 120 -9.30 -45.58 -31.72
N ALA A 121 -9.20 -44.25 -31.66
CA ALA A 121 -8.05 -43.56 -31.09
C ALA A 121 -8.40 -42.19 -30.51
N LEU A 122 -7.66 -41.78 -29.48
CA LEU A 122 -7.61 -40.39 -29.00
C LEU A 122 -6.33 -39.73 -29.54
N PHE A 123 -6.46 -38.80 -30.48
CA PHE A 123 -5.32 -38.02 -30.98
C PHE A 123 -4.97 -36.91 -29.99
N SER A 124 -3.71 -36.88 -29.54
CA SER A 124 -3.17 -35.90 -28.58
C SER A 124 -1.68 -35.64 -28.83
N ASP A 125 -1.23 -34.41 -28.58
CA ASP A 125 0.21 -34.07 -28.59
C ASP A 125 0.99 -34.69 -27.42
N GLU A 126 0.32 -35.22 -26.40
CA GLU A 126 0.93 -36.03 -25.33
C GLU A 126 0.83 -37.55 -25.61
N GLY A 127 0.23 -37.94 -26.73
CA GLY A 127 0.16 -39.33 -27.17
C GLY A 127 1.52 -39.96 -27.41
N GLU A 128 1.60 -41.28 -27.25
CA GLU A 128 2.83 -42.00 -27.55
C GLU A 128 3.12 -41.92 -29.06
N THR A 129 4.40 -41.84 -29.40
CA THR A 129 4.83 -41.83 -30.80
C THR A 129 4.77 -43.26 -31.33
N ALA A 130 3.58 -43.69 -31.72
CA ALA A 130 3.44 -44.85 -32.59
C ALA A 130 4.40 -44.68 -33.76
N SER A 131 5.19 -45.71 -34.09
CA SER A 131 6.17 -45.68 -35.19
C SER A 131 5.46 -45.82 -36.56
N GLY A 132 4.38 -45.05 -36.74
CA GLY A 132 3.25 -45.34 -37.61
C GLY A 132 2.12 -46.06 -36.84
N MET A 133 0.86 -45.68 -37.09
CA MET A 133 -0.35 -46.34 -36.54
C MET A 133 -0.54 -47.82 -36.97
N CYS A 134 0.48 -48.41 -37.60
CA CYS A 134 0.46 -49.75 -38.19
C CYS A 134 1.18 -50.78 -37.33
N ASP A 135 2.02 -50.31 -36.39
CA ASP A 135 2.73 -51.11 -35.39
C ASP A 135 1.94 -51.26 -34.07
N LEU A 136 0.87 -50.46 -33.89
CA LEU A 136 -0.04 -50.59 -32.76
C LEU A 136 -0.96 -51.81 -32.89
N THR A 137 -1.33 -52.41 -31.75
CA THR A 137 -2.39 -53.43 -31.65
C THR A 137 -3.77 -52.79 -31.73
N ILE A 138 -4.20 -52.50 -32.97
CA ILE A 138 -5.56 -52.03 -33.29
C ILE A 138 -6.53 -53.25 -33.38
N PRO A 139 -7.81 -53.17 -32.95
CA PRO A 139 -8.56 -52.00 -32.48
C PRO A 139 -8.07 -51.49 -31.12
N ALA A 140 -7.46 -50.30 -31.12
CA ALA A 140 -6.77 -49.75 -29.96
C ALA A 140 -7.74 -48.95 -29.09
N VAL A 141 -8.87 -49.61 -28.76
CA VAL A 141 -9.94 -49.05 -27.94
C VAL A 141 -9.31 -48.55 -26.64
N ASN A 142 -9.26 -47.21 -26.49
CA ASN A 142 -8.65 -46.42 -25.41
C ASN A 142 -7.13 -46.07 -25.45
N GLU A 143 -6.40 -46.19 -26.55
CA GLU A 143 -5.02 -45.65 -26.62
C GLU A 143 -4.96 -44.19 -27.13
N THR A 144 -4.04 -43.42 -26.55
CA THR A 144 -3.76 -42.02 -26.91
C THR A 144 -2.57 -41.96 -27.87
N VAL A 145 -2.80 -41.52 -29.10
CA VAL A 145 -1.85 -41.59 -30.22
C VAL A 145 -1.40 -40.19 -30.65
N ARG A 146 -0.11 -40.01 -30.93
CA ARG A 146 0.39 -38.74 -31.49
C ARG A 146 -0.13 -38.52 -32.92
N PRO A 147 -0.73 -37.35 -33.24
CA PRO A 147 -1.19 -37.04 -34.60
C PRO A 147 -0.02 -36.83 -35.57
N ALA A 148 -0.27 -37.04 -36.87
CA ALA A 148 0.72 -36.88 -37.94
C ALA A 148 1.27 -35.44 -38.07
N ALA A 149 0.49 -34.44 -37.65
CA ALA A 149 0.93 -33.07 -37.41
C ALA A 149 0.42 -32.62 -36.03
N ALA A 150 1.23 -31.83 -35.31
CA ALA A 150 0.94 -31.46 -33.93
C ALA A 150 -0.33 -30.60 -33.80
N LEU A 151 -1.22 -30.98 -32.86
CA LEU A 151 -2.47 -30.26 -32.53
C LEU A 151 -2.20 -28.90 -31.87
N SER A 152 -1.03 -28.72 -31.26
CA SER A 152 -0.53 -27.44 -30.75
C SER A 152 -0.44 -26.33 -31.80
N ALA A 153 -0.48 -26.65 -33.09
CA ALA A 153 -0.67 -25.67 -34.17
C ALA A 153 -1.99 -24.87 -34.08
N LEU A 154 -2.95 -25.34 -33.28
CA LEU A 154 -4.23 -24.69 -33.03
C LEU A 154 -4.24 -23.83 -31.74
N ARG A 155 -3.17 -23.86 -30.93
CA ARG A 155 -3.08 -23.08 -29.69
C ARG A 155 -3.18 -21.59 -29.98
N GLY A 156 -3.92 -20.87 -29.14
CA GLY A 156 -4.16 -19.43 -29.30
C GLY A 156 -5.31 -19.04 -30.24
N LEU A 157 -5.86 -19.97 -31.02
CA LEU A 157 -7.03 -19.69 -31.86
C LEU A 157 -8.33 -19.70 -31.04
N PRO A 158 -9.40 -18.98 -31.45
CA PRO A 158 -10.71 -19.03 -30.78
C PRO A 158 -11.32 -20.43 -30.81
N ARG A 159 -11.97 -20.89 -29.74
CA ARG A 159 -12.51 -22.28 -29.70
C ARG A 159 -13.87 -22.46 -30.38
N ASP A 160 -14.68 -21.41 -30.45
CA ASP A 160 -16.06 -21.42 -30.95
C ASP A 160 -16.15 -21.41 -32.49
N GLY A 161 -17.24 -21.96 -33.02
CA GLY A 161 -17.54 -22.00 -34.46
C GLY A 161 -17.72 -23.40 -35.04
N GLU A 162 -17.78 -23.49 -36.37
CA GLU A 162 -17.97 -24.75 -37.11
C GLU A 162 -16.62 -25.44 -37.38
N TRP A 163 -16.33 -26.50 -36.62
CA TRP A 163 -15.21 -27.40 -36.85
C TRP A 163 -15.57 -28.45 -37.89
N SER A 164 -14.58 -28.95 -38.62
CA SER A 164 -14.80 -30.07 -39.55
C SER A 164 -13.71 -31.13 -39.49
N LEU A 165 -14.13 -32.39 -39.56
CA LEU A 165 -13.27 -33.56 -39.73
C LEU A 165 -13.43 -34.08 -41.16
N THR A 166 -12.34 -34.02 -41.92
CA THR A 166 -12.28 -34.50 -43.30
C THR A 166 -11.62 -35.87 -43.32
N VAL A 167 -12.33 -36.90 -43.79
CA VAL A 167 -11.83 -38.27 -43.96
C VAL A 167 -11.82 -38.59 -45.44
N HIS A 168 -10.63 -38.82 -46.00
CA HIS A 168 -10.43 -39.16 -47.41
C HIS A 168 -9.86 -40.57 -47.51
N ASP A 169 -10.59 -41.49 -48.14
CA ASP A 169 -10.01 -42.72 -48.66
C ASP A 169 -9.30 -42.41 -49.99
N GLN A 170 -8.00 -42.69 -50.05
CA GLN A 170 -7.12 -42.34 -51.14
C GLN A 170 -6.84 -43.52 -52.09
N ALA A 171 -7.34 -44.72 -51.79
CA ALA A 171 -7.28 -45.88 -52.66
C ALA A 171 -8.65 -46.17 -53.29
N ASN A 172 -8.70 -47.17 -54.18
CA ASN A 172 -9.96 -47.79 -54.60
C ASN A 172 -9.92 -49.23 -54.10
N GLY A 173 -10.82 -49.61 -53.19
CA GLY A 173 -10.78 -50.95 -52.60
C GLY A 173 -11.76 -51.24 -51.48
N GLY A 174 -12.42 -50.25 -50.85
CA GLY A 174 -13.35 -50.56 -49.77
C GLY A 174 -13.81 -49.37 -48.95
N ALA A 175 -14.97 -48.80 -49.33
CA ALA A 175 -15.67 -47.80 -48.55
C ALA A 175 -15.88 -48.22 -47.08
N GLY A 176 -15.45 -47.36 -46.15
CA GLY A 176 -15.73 -47.51 -44.72
C GLY A 176 -16.84 -46.58 -44.21
N VAL A 177 -16.90 -46.46 -42.88
CA VAL A 177 -17.88 -45.65 -42.15
C VAL A 177 -17.15 -44.89 -41.04
N LEU A 178 -17.28 -43.57 -41.00
CA LEU A 178 -17.02 -42.83 -39.76
C LEU A 178 -18.16 -43.17 -38.81
N ASP A 179 -17.85 -43.77 -37.66
CA ASP A 179 -18.82 -44.25 -36.65
C ASP A 179 -19.04 -43.22 -35.54
N SER A 180 -17.99 -42.52 -35.13
CA SER A 180 -18.08 -41.39 -34.20
C SER A 180 -16.82 -40.55 -34.18
N TRP A 181 -16.96 -39.28 -33.80
CA TRP A 181 -15.82 -38.42 -33.45
C TRP A 181 -16.23 -37.37 -32.41
N ALA A 182 -15.27 -36.89 -31.64
CA ALA A 182 -15.48 -35.85 -30.62
C ALA A 182 -14.25 -34.96 -30.47
N LEU A 183 -14.48 -33.73 -30.00
CA LEU A 183 -13.43 -32.78 -29.63
C LEU A 183 -13.40 -32.58 -28.12
N GLU A 184 -12.20 -32.71 -27.55
CA GLU A 184 -11.87 -32.35 -26.18
C GLU A 184 -11.05 -31.05 -26.23
N LEU A 185 -11.71 -29.91 -25.97
CA LEU A 185 -11.12 -28.58 -26.08
C LEU A 185 -10.89 -27.99 -24.68
N MET A 186 -9.63 -27.73 -24.33
CA MET A 186 -9.28 -26.99 -23.11
C MET A 186 -9.05 -25.51 -23.43
N CYS A 187 -9.64 -24.64 -22.62
CA CYS A 187 -9.27 -23.23 -22.54
C CYS A 187 -8.83 -22.91 -21.10
N GLU A 188 -8.04 -21.86 -20.95
CA GLU A 188 -7.69 -21.30 -19.64
C GLU A 188 -8.45 -19.98 -19.46
N MET A 189 -9.48 -20.00 -18.61
CA MET A 189 -10.15 -18.77 -18.19
C MET A 189 -9.40 -18.14 -17.02
N PRO A 190 -9.10 -16.82 -17.08
CA PRO A 190 -8.55 -16.13 -15.93
C PRO A 190 -9.52 -16.12 -14.74
N LEU A 191 -8.97 -16.27 -13.54
CA LEU A 191 -9.70 -16.12 -12.29
C LEU A 191 -9.55 -14.69 -11.76
N VAL A 192 -10.67 -13.99 -11.60
CA VAL A 192 -10.71 -12.59 -11.16
C VAL A 192 -11.20 -12.49 -9.72
N SER A 193 -10.50 -11.71 -8.91
CA SER A 193 -10.86 -11.40 -7.52
C SER A 193 -10.73 -9.89 -7.26
N ILE A 194 -11.30 -9.41 -6.17
CA ILE A 194 -11.19 -8.01 -5.74
C ILE A 194 -10.76 -7.94 -4.28
N SER A 195 -9.92 -6.95 -3.97
CA SER A 195 -9.51 -6.61 -2.60
C SER A 195 -9.52 -5.09 -2.40
N ALA A 196 -9.64 -4.63 -1.15
CA ALA A 196 -9.42 -3.24 -0.81
C ALA A 196 -7.94 -3.05 -0.41
N THR A 197 -7.15 -2.44 -1.28
CA THR A 197 -5.74 -2.09 -0.99
C THR A 197 -5.66 -0.89 -0.07
N THR A 198 -6.58 0.07 -0.21
CA THR A 198 -6.80 1.16 0.74
C THR A 198 -8.26 1.15 1.16
N ALA A 199 -8.58 0.52 2.30
CA ALA A 199 -9.95 0.28 2.74
C ALA A 199 -10.65 1.51 3.38
N THR A 200 -9.96 2.64 3.52
CA THR A 200 -10.47 3.88 4.10
C THR A 200 -10.27 5.03 3.11
N ALA A 201 -11.27 5.89 2.97
CA ALA A 201 -11.22 7.09 2.14
C ALA A 201 -11.59 8.32 2.96
N ARG A 202 -10.94 9.45 2.68
CA ARG A 202 -11.20 10.77 3.28
C ARG A 202 -11.38 11.82 2.19
N GLU A 203 -12.16 12.86 2.44
CA GLU A 203 -12.19 14.04 1.57
C GLU A 203 -10.82 14.72 1.61
N GLY A 204 -10.37 15.28 0.48
CA GLY A 204 -9.05 15.95 0.33
C GLY A 204 -7.82 15.03 0.47
N GLY A 205 -7.94 13.89 1.15
CA GLY A 205 -6.86 12.98 1.49
C GLY A 205 -6.65 11.82 0.53
N THR A 206 -6.14 10.71 1.08
CA THR A 206 -5.87 9.50 0.31
C THR A 206 -7.19 8.86 -0.15
N PRO A 207 -7.38 8.63 -1.47
CA PRO A 207 -8.53 7.89 -1.97
C PRO A 207 -8.56 6.46 -1.42
N GLY A 208 -9.76 5.96 -1.14
CA GLY A 208 -9.94 4.53 -0.93
C GLY A 208 -9.67 3.82 -2.24
N GLN A 209 -8.99 2.68 -2.21
CA GLN A 209 -8.57 1.97 -3.41
C GLN A 209 -8.96 0.51 -3.33
N LEU A 210 -9.59 0.06 -4.40
CA LEU A 210 -9.92 -1.33 -4.66
C LEU A 210 -9.03 -1.82 -5.79
N THR A 211 -8.41 -2.98 -5.62
CA THR A 211 -7.61 -3.63 -6.66
C THR A 211 -8.34 -4.88 -7.15
N VAL A 212 -8.63 -4.91 -8.45
CA VAL A 212 -9.16 -6.08 -9.14
C VAL A 212 -7.97 -6.83 -9.74
N THR A 213 -7.77 -8.07 -9.27
CA THR A 213 -6.67 -8.96 -9.64
C THR A 213 -7.14 -10.07 -10.56
N ARG A 214 -6.31 -10.42 -11.55
CA ARG A 214 -6.47 -11.53 -12.48
C ARG A 214 -5.30 -12.51 -12.29
N ASP A 215 -5.64 -13.77 -12.05
CA ASP A 215 -4.72 -14.92 -12.14
C ASP A 215 -4.98 -15.69 -13.44
N GLY A 216 -3.96 -16.39 -13.98
CA GLY A 216 -4.01 -17.06 -15.28
C GLY A 216 -3.66 -16.16 -16.47
N LEU A 217 -4.34 -16.36 -17.61
CA LEU A 217 -3.97 -15.77 -18.90
C LEU A 217 -3.88 -14.23 -18.92
N LEU A 218 -2.69 -13.70 -19.26
CA LEU A 218 -2.41 -12.25 -19.35
C LEU A 218 -2.33 -11.67 -20.78
N SER A 219 -2.41 -12.51 -21.83
CA SER A 219 -2.10 -12.11 -23.21
C SER A 219 -3.06 -11.07 -23.82
N SER A 220 -4.29 -10.99 -23.33
CA SER A 220 -5.32 -10.05 -23.75
C SER A 220 -5.73 -9.09 -22.62
N SER A 221 -6.31 -7.95 -22.99
CA SER A 221 -6.94 -7.03 -22.03
C SER A 221 -8.28 -7.58 -21.57
N LEU A 222 -8.53 -7.59 -20.26
CA LEU A 222 -9.77 -8.10 -19.66
C LEU A 222 -10.64 -6.95 -19.16
N ARG A 223 -11.88 -6.84 -19.66
CA ARG A 223 -12.90 -5.94 -19.09
C ARG A 223 -13.71 -6.69 -18.04
N VAL A 224 -13.60 -6.26 -16.79
CA VAL A 224 -14.37 -6.78 -15.65
C VAL A 224 -15.50 -5.81 -15.34
N THR A 225 -16.74 -6.31 -15.19
CA THR A 225 -17.88 -5.48 -14.79
C THR A 225 -18.23 -5.70 -13.33
N TYR A 226 -18.77 -4.66 -12.68
CA TYR A 226 -19.10 -4.70 -11.26
C TYR A 226 -20.36 -3.87 -10.94
N THR A 227 -20.99 -4.22 -9.84
CA THR A 227 -22.04 -3.43 -9.18
C THR A 227 -21.46 -2.64 -8.02
N VAL A 228 -22.09 -1.51 -7.71
CA VAL A 228 -21.74 -0.63 -6.59
C VAL A 228 -22.94 -0.55 -5.65
N GLY A 229 -22.71 -0.76 -4.36
CA GLY A 229 -23.67 -0.60 -3.28
C GLY A 229 -22.98 -0.10 -2.01
N GLY A 230 -23.57 -0.39 -0.85
CA GLY A 230 -23.12 0.15 0.44
C GLY A 230 -24.07 1.22 0.97
N THR A 231 -23.61 2.00 1.95
CA THR A 231 -24.39 3.06 2.60
C THR A 231 -24.12 4.46 2.04
N ALA A 232 -23.03 4.67 1.32
CA ALA A 232 -22.65 5.96 0.74
C ALA A 232 -23.60 6.38 -0.41
N PRO A 233 -24.25 7.56 -0.33
CA PRO A 233 -25.06 8.08 -1.44
C PRO A 233 -24.24 8.29 -2.72
N ALA A 234 -24.89 8.17 -3.89
CA ALA A 234 -24.22 8.26 -5.20
C ALA A 234 -23.63 9.65 -5.57
N GLY A 235 -23.55 10.57 -4.61
CA GLY A 235 -22.92 11.89 -4.72
C GLY A 235 -21.95 12.24 -3.58
N SER A 236 -21.66 11.32 -2.65
CA SER A 236 -20.58 11.51 -1.65
C SER A 236 -19.21 11.06 -2.15
N TYR A 237 -19.12 10.52 -3.37
CA TYR A 237 -17.87 10.14 -4.04
C TYR A 237 -17.96 10.30 -5.56
N THR A 238 -16.80 10.37 -6.20
CA THR A 238 -16.66 10.47 -7.67
C THR A 238 -17.35 9.29 -8.36
N PRO A 239 -18.26 9.51 -9.34
CA PRO A 239 -19.03 8.43 -9.94
C PRO A 239 -18.19 7.32 -10.59
N LEU A 240 -18.36 6.08 -10.11
CA LEU A 240 -17.63 4.92 -10.61
C LEU A 240 -18.19 4.41 -11.95
N SER A 241 -17.29 3.99 -12.84
CA SER A 241 -17.57 3.56 -14.23
C SER A 241 -18.34 2.24 -14.39
N ARG A 242 -18.53 1.46 -13.30
CA ARG A 242 -19.13 0.10 -13.28
C ARG A 242 -18.41 -0.95 -14.13
N SER A 243 -17.26 -0.61 -14.71
CA SER A 243 -16.34 -1.56 -15.31
C SER A 243 -14.90 -1.07 -15.24
N VAL A 244 -13.98 -1.99 -15.05
CA VAL A 244 -12.52 -1.77 -15.03
C VAL A 244 -11.89 -2.61 -16.14
N VAL A 245 -10.79 -2.12 -16.73
CA VAL A 245 -10.04 -2.86 -17.74
C VAL A 245 -8.65 -3.17 -17.18
N ILE A 246 -8.33 -4.46 -17.07
CA ILE A 246 -6.98 -4.95 -16.82
C ILE A 246 -6.27 -5.03 -18.18
N PRO A 247 -5.19 -4.26 -18.43
CA PRO A 247 -4.49 -4.29 -19.72
C PRO A 247 -3.87 -5.65 -20.06
N ALA A 248 -3.57 -5.87 -21.34
CA ALA A 248 -2.74 -7.00 -21.76
C ALA A 248 -1.35 -6.88 -21.12
N GLY A 249 -0.80 -8.00 -20.63
CA GLY A 249 0.43 -8.04 -19.84
C GLY A 249 0.28 -7.64 -18.37
N SER A 250 -0.88 -7.10 -17.95
CA SER A 250 -1.15 -6.74 -16.56
C SER A 250 -1.98 -7.79 -15.84
N ALA A 251 -1.64 -8.05 -14.58
CA ALA A 251 -2.38 -8.93 -13.66
C ALA A 251 -3.36 -8.17 -12.74
N ALA A 252 -3.38 -6.84 -12.77
CA ALA A 252 -4.25 -6.04 -11.91
C ALA A 252 -4.68 -4.71 -12.55
N ALA A 253 -5.77 -4.14 -12.04
CA ALA A 253 -6.20 -2.76 -12.26
C ALA A 253 -6.89 -2.21 -11.00
N THR A 254 -6.84 -0.90 -10.80
CA THR A 254 -7.41 -0.23 -9.63
C THR A 254 -8.76 0.42 -9.94
N ILE A 255 -9.56 0.60 -8.89
CA ILE A 255 -10.78 1.42 -8.86
C ILE A 255 -10.63 2.33 -7.64
N ASP A 256 -10.50 3.62 -7.87
CA ASP A 256 -10.33 4.61 -6.81
C ASP A 256 -11.70 5.19 -6.39
N VAL A 257 -11.94 5.22 -5.08
CA VAL A 257 -13.10 5.81 -4.40
C VAL A 257 -12.62 7.12 -3.78
N VAL A 258 -12.82 8.21 -4.53
CA VAL A 258 -12.47 9.58 -4.12
C VAL A 258 -13.73 10.25 -3.55
N PRO A 259 -13.79 10.53 -2.23
CA PRO A 259 -14.91 11.25 -1.63
C PRO A 259 -15.01 12.68 -2.19
N SER A 260 -16.23 13.19 -2.29
CA SER A 260 -16.55 14.55 -2.76
C SER A 260 -17.26 15.41 -1.72
N ALA A 261 -17.41 14.87 -0.50
CA ALA A 261 -17.86 15.54 0.71
C ALA A 261 -17.51 14.65 1.92
N SER A 262 -17.10 15.27 3.03
CA SER A 262 -16.95 14.63 4.34
C SER A 262 -18.33 14.23 4.91
N PRO A 263 -18.57 12.95 5.23
CA PRO A 263 -19.85 12.51 5.78
C PRO A 263 -19.94 12.76 7.29
N ASN A 264 -21.16 12.92 7.81
CA ASN A 264 -21.40 13.09 9.26
C ASN A 264 -21.19 11.80 10.09
N ALA A 265 -21.01 10.66 9.43
CA ALA A 265 -20.77 9.34 10.02
C ALA A 265 -20.09 8.44 8.99
N ASN A 266 -19.52 7.31 9.40
CA ASN A 266 -18.88 6.38 8.47
C ASN A 266 -19.86 5.84 7.42
N GLU A 267 -19.57 6.10 6.14
CA GLU A 267 -20.30 5.55 4.99
C GLU A 267 -19.48 4.43 4.33
N THR A 268 -20.14 3.56 3.56
CA THR A 268 -19.49 2.44 2.87
C THR A 268 -19.78 2.44 1.38
N VAL A 269 -18.75 2.18 0.58
CA VAL A 269 -18.82 1.86 -0.84
C VAL A 269 -18.40 0.40 -1.02
N ILE A 270 -19.35 -0.45 -1.39
CA ILE A 270 -19.15 -1.88 -1.61
C ILE A 270 -19.15 -2.14 -3.11
N VAL A 271 -18.04 -2.60 -3.65
CA VAL A 271 -17.94 -3.05 -5.04
C VAL A 271 -18.04 -4.57 -5.08
N THR A 272 -18.97 -5.08 -5.87
CA THR A 272 -19.17 -6.52 -6.08
C THR A 272 -18.95 -6.86 -7.55
N LEU A 273 -18.05 -7.80 -7.83
CA LEU A 273 -17.78 -8.28 -9.18
C LEU A 273 -19.01 -9.01 -9.73
N ASN A 274 -19.37 -8.72 -10.98
CA ASN A 274 -20.47 -9.41 -11.63
C ASN A 274 -19.99 -10.76 -12.17
N GLU A 275 -20.70 -11.82 -11.79
CA GLU A 275 -20.61 -13.14 -12.40
C GLU A 275 -21.22 -13.10 -13.82
N GLY A 276 -20.67 -13.84 -14.78
CA GLY A 276 -21.16 -13.88 -16.16
C GLY A 276 -20.43 -12.97 -17.16
N GLY A 277 -19.18 -12.56 -16.89
CA GLY A 277 -18.30 -12.07 -17.96
C GLY A 277 -17.83 -13.24 -18.83
N GLU A 278 -18.12 -13.22 -20.13
CA GLU A 278 -17.99 -14.37 -21.05
C GLU A 278 -16.56 -14.91 -21.29
N VAL A 279 -15.57 -14.39 -20.56
CA VAL A 279 -14.13 -14.71 -20.71
C VAL A 279 -13.39 -14.77 -19.37
N TYR A 280 -14.07 -14.79 -18.21
CA TYR A 280 -13.43 -14.92 -16.90
C TYR A 280 -14.31 -15.54 -15.82
N LEU A 281 -13.67 -16.18 -14.83
CA LEU A 281 -14.33 -16.67 -13.61
C LEU A 281 -14.17 -15.68 -12.47
N VAL A 282 -15.14 -15.62 -11.54
CA VAL A 282 -15.06 -14.80 -10.33
C VAL A 282 -14.67 -15.69 -9.13
N GLY A 283 -13.50 -15.41 -8.56
CA GLY A 283 -12.97 -16.06 -7.36
C GLY A 283 -13.32 -15.33 -6.06
N ALA A 284 -12.79 -15.85 -4.95
CA ALA A 284 -12.88 -15.18 -3.65
C ALA A 284 -11.64 -14.28 -3.42
N PRO A 285 -11.79 -13.04 -2.90
CA PRO A 285 -13.05 -12.36 -2.61
C PRO A 285 -13.73 -11.83 -3.88
N LYS A 286 -15.06 -11.91 -3.91
CA LYS A 286 -15.89 -11.37 -5.01
C LYS A 286 -16.45 -9.97 -4.76
N SER A 287 -16.29 -9.47 -3.54
CA SER A 287 -16.65 -8.11 -3.14
C SER A 287 -15.61 -7.54 -2.20
N ALA A 288 -15.44 -6.22 -2.26
CA ALA A 288 -14.56 -5.47 -1.39
C ALA A 288 -15.19 -4.13 -1.02
N THR A 289 -14.82 -3.60 0.14
CA THR A 289 -15.45 -2.43 0.76
C THR A 289 -14.41 -1.35 1.03
N VAL A 290 -14.74 -0.12 0.64
CA VAL A 290 -14.10 1.09 1.13
C VAL A 290 -15.04 1.75 2.12
N THR A 291 -14.51 2.22 3.25
CA THR A 291 -15.24 3.06 4.21
C THR A 291 -14.85 4.51 3.99
N ILE A 292 -15.80 5.37 3.64
CA ILE A 292 -15.63 6.82 3.68
C ILE A 292 -15.82 7.25 5.13
N VAL A 293 -14.80 7.82 5.75
CA VAL A 293 -14.87 8.30 7.14
C VAL A 293 -15.03 9.82 7.16
N PRO A 294 -15.65 10.40 8.21
CA PRO A 294 -15.64 11.83 8.43
C PRO A 294 -14.21 12.38 8.44
N ALA A 295 -14.04 13.61 7.94
CA ALA A 295 -12.89 14.45 8.25
C ALA A 295 -12.63 14.45 9.76
N SER A 296 -11.36 14.33 10.14
CA SER A 296 -10.97 14.27 11.54
C SER A 296 -9.58 14.84 11.71
N CYS A 297 -9.45 15.84 12.58
CA CYS A 297 -8.17 16.42 12.92
C CYS A 297 -7.09 15.37 13.23
N GLY A 298 -5.90 15.59 12.66
CA GLY A 298 -4.75 14.71 12.74
C GLY A 298 -4.72 13.63 11.66
N ASP A 299 -5.36 13.84 10.51
CA ASP A 299 -5.38 12.87 9.39
C ASP A 299 -4.43 13.21 8.22
N GLY A 300 -3.72 14.32 8.32
CA GLY A 300 -2.70 14.80 7.39
C GLY A 300 -3.24 15.73 6.30
N VAL A 301 -4.48 16.17 6.42
CA VAL A 301 -5.22 16.92 5.40
C VAL A 301 -5.96 18.07 6.08
N VAL A 302 -5.76 19.31 5.61
CA VAL A 302 -6.53 20.45 6.12
C VAL A 302 -7.94 20.42 5.51
N ASN A 303 -8.93 20.02 6.31
CA ASN A 303 -10.34 19.93 5.91
C ASN A 303 -11.08 21.27 6.07
N GLU A 304 -12.33 21.36 5.59
CA GLU A 304 -13.14 22.57 5.75
C GLU A 304 -13.47 22.83 7.23
N GLY A 305 -12.92 23.92 7.78
CA GLY A 305 -13.09 24.33 9.18
C GLY A 305 -11.83 24.17 10.05
N GLU A 306 -10.80 23.50 9.53
CA GLU A 306 -9.48 23.33 10.15
C GLU A 306 -8.55 24.47 9.71
N GLU A 307 -7.69 24.94 10.61
CA GLU A 307 -6.65 25.96 10.31
C GLU A 307 -5.32 25.32 9.91
N CYS A 308 -5.11 24.08 10.35
CA CYS A 308 -3.93 23.25 10.12
C CYS A 308 -4.34 21.78 10.29
N ASP A 309 -3.50 20.87 9.80
CA ASP A 309 -3.48 19.45 10.17
C ASP A 309 -2.04 18.96 9.90
N ASP A 310 -1.41 18.29 10.87
CA ASP A 310 -0.03 17.80 10.77
C ASP A 310 0.08 16.26 10.74
N GLY A 311 -1.05 15.56 10.62
CA GLY A 311 -1.13 14.10 10.58
C GLY A 311 -1.05 13.42 11.94
N ASN A 312 -1.21 14.16 13.04
CA ASN A 312 -1.23 13.57 14.38
C ASN A 312 -2.15 14.35 15.35
N ALA A 313 -2.23 13.89 16.61
CA ALA A 313 -3.10 14.48 17.64
C ALA A 313 -2.34 14.73 18.95
N LEU A 314 -1.09 15.18 18.85
CA LEU A 314 -0.19 15.47 19.96
C LEU A 314 -0.07 16.97 20.18
N ASP A 315 -0.75 17.45 21.22
CA ASP A 315 -0.36 18.69 21.87
C ASP A 315 0.96 18.40 22.62
N PRO A 316 2.10 19.02 22.24
CA PRO A 316 2.23 20.46 22.01
C PRO A 316 2.78 20.84 20.62
N ASP A 317 2.39 20.14 19.55
CA ASP A 317 2.87 20.48 18.21
C ASP A 317 2.23 21.78 17.67
N ALA A 318 2.73 22.30 16.54
CA ALA A 318 2.29 23.60 16.00
C ALA A 318 0.83 23.58 15.50
N CYS A 319 0.30 22.39 15.25
CA CYS A 319 -1.12 22.15 15.06
C CYS A 319 -1.65 21.36 16.25
N LEU A 320 -2.64 21.92 16.94
CA LEU A 320 -3.25 21.28 18.10
C LEU A 320 -4.14 20.11 17.67
N SER A 321 -4.43 19.22 18.61
CA SER A 321 -5.41 18.12 18.47
C SER A 321 -6.86 18.57 18.13
N THR A 322 -7.10 19.89 18.09
CA THR A 322 -8.35 20.55 17.69
C THR A 322 -8.27 21.22 16.29
N CYS A 323 -7.15 21.07 15.59
CA CYS A 323 -6.83 21.64 14.28
C CYS A 323 -6.98 23.16 14.23
N ARG A 324 -6.53 23.76 15.34
CA ARG A 324 -6.16 25.17 15.49
C ARG A 324 -4.65 25.25 15.58
N LEU A 325 -4.08 26.35 15.12
CA LEU A 325 -2.67 26.62 15.38
C LEU A 325 -2.47 26.83 16.87
N ALA A 326 -1.38 26.32 17.43
CA ALA A 326 -0.99 26.64 18.80
C ALA A 326 -0.72 28.15 18.93
N THR A 327 -1.34 28.81 19.89
CA THR A 327 -1.27 30.25 20.10
C THR A 327 -1.27 30.62 21.57
N CYS A 328 -0.24 31.36 21.98
CA CYS A 328 -0.15 31.93 23.31
C CYS A 328 -1.47 32.48 23.87
N GLY A 329 -1.85 31.95 25.02
CA GLY A 329 -3.11 32.16 25.73
C GLY A 329 -4.18 31.09 25.46
N ASP A 330 -3.83 29.92 24.89
CA ASP A 330 -4.79 28.83 24.59
C ASP A 330 -4.80 27.68 25.63
N SER A 331 -3.97 27.79 26.68
CA SER A 331 -3.72 26.80 27.75
C SER A 331 -2.82 25.63 27.36
N ILE A 332 -2.17 25.66 26.18
CA ILE A 332 -1.29 24.59 25.68
C ILE A 332 0.07 25.19 25.31
N VAL A 333 1.11 24.84 26.06
CA VAL A 333 2.48 25.30 25.81
C VAL A 333 3.01 24.75 24.47
N GLY A 334 2.91 25.52 23.41
CA GLY A 334 3.26 25.14 22.03
C GLY A 334 4.74 25.29 21.68
N PRO A 335 5.12 25.11 20.40
CA PRO A 335 6.52 25.11 19.98
C PRO A 335 7.18 26.50 20.04
N GLY A 336 8.00 26.71 21.07
CA GLY A 336 8.77 27.95 21.27
C GLY A 336 8.34 28.76 22.51
N GLU A 337 7.25 28.34 23.14
CA GLU A 337 6.68 28.92 24.36
C GLU A 337 7.41 28.37 25.61
N GLU A 338 7.54 29.20 26.65
CA GLU A 338 8.16 28.81 27.94
C GLU A 338 7.12 28.56 29.05
N CYS A 339 5.88 28.95 28.76
CA CYS A 339 4.66 28.85 29.55
C CYS A 339 3.49 29.16 28.61
N ASP A 340 2.29 28.74 29.02
CA ASP A 340 0.99 29.22 28.55
C ASP A 340 0.04 28.99 29.73
N ASP A 341 -0.76 29.99 30.09
CA ASP A 341 -1.71 29.92 31.22
C ASP A 341 -3.17 30.18 30.80
N GLY A 342 -3.46 30.13 29.50
CA GLY A 342 -4.79 30.28 28.94
C GLY A 342 -5.31 31.72 28.86
N ASN A 343 -4.42 32.71 28.95
CA ASN A 343 -4.81 34.11 28.94
C ASN A 343 -3.75 35.05 28.30
N THR A 344 -4.01 36.36 28.28
CA THR A 344 -3.14 37.37 27.65
C THR A 344 -2.99 38.61 28.55
N VAL A 345 -2.91 38.40 29.86
CA VAL A 345 -2.58 39.42 30.88
C VAL A 345 -1.05 39.46 31.03
N ASP A 346 -0.52 40.62 31.45
CA ASP A 346 0.92 40.91 31.57
C ASP A 346 1.40 40.99 33.03
N THR A 347 0.52 40.68 33.99
CA THR A 347 0.77 40.75 35.44
C THR A 347 0.82 39.39 36.15
N ASP A 348 0.83 38.29 35.40
CA ASP A 348 0.92 36.90 35.88
C ASP A 348 2.23 36.23 35.42
N GLU A 349 2.39 34.93 35.72
CA GLU A 349 3.69 34.25 35.54
C GLU A 349 4.02 34.04 34.05
N CYS A 350 3.05 34.22 33.15
CA CYS A 350 3.21 34.04 31.71
C CYS A 350 2.77 35.26 30.91
N LEU A 351 3.74 36.06 30.47
CA LEU A 351 3.48 37.24 29.66
C LEU A 351 2.74 36.88 28.35
N PRO A 352 2.01 37.82 27.71
CA PRO A 352 1.26 37.59 26.46
C PRO A 352 2.12 37.22 25.24
N THR A 353 3.44 37.09 25.42
CA THR A 353 4.41 36.58 24.45
C THR A 353 4.83 35.13 24.74
N CYS A 354 4.15 34.46 25.66
CA CYS A 354 4.43 33.12 26.20
C CYS A 354 5.88 32.92 26.62
N LYS A 355 6.34 33.95 27.33
CA LYS A 355 7.59 34.00 28.07
C LYS A 355 7.26 34.21 29.53
N ARG A 356 7.95 33.50 30.40
CA ARG A 356 7.77 33.69 31.84
C ARG A 356 8.20 35.11 32.20
N ALA A 357 7.38 35.79 32.99
CA ALA A 357 7.74 37.08 33.57
C ALA A 357 9.03 36.93 34.39
N ARG A 358 9.95 37.88 34.23
CA ARG A 358 11.26 37.88 34.88
C ARG A 358 11.69 39.30 35.19
N CYS A 359 11.93 39.57 36.46
CA CYS A 359 12.57 40.79 36.90
C CYS A 359 13.71 41.29 36.00
N GLY A 360 13.55 42.52 35.52
CA GLY A 360 14.37 43.22 34.55
C GLY A 360 13.95 43.01 33.09
N ASP A 361 12.72 42.57 32.80
CA ASP A 361 12.23 42.35 31.42
C ASP A 361 11.37 43.49 30.85
N GLY A 362 10.93 44.42 31.70
CA GLY A 362 10.15 45.61 31.36
C GLY A 362 8.65 45.51 31.71
N SER A 363 8.19 44.38 32.24
CA SER A 363 6.80 44.16 32.69
C SER A 363 6.75 43.83 34.18
N ILE A 364 5.79 44.38 34.93
CA ILE A 364 5.65 44.08 36.36
C ILE A 364 4.89 42.77 36.56
N GLY A 365 5.63 41.69 36.83
CA GLY A 365 5.10 40.35 37.05
C GLY A 365 4.53 40.11 38.46
N PRO A 366 4.03 38.89 38.73
CA PRO A 366 3.35 38.55 39.98
C PRO A 366 4.34 38.46 41.15
N GLY A 367 4.21 39.39 42.10
CA GLY A 367 5.06 39.50 43.29
C GLY A 367 6.20 40.51 43.15
N GLU A 368 6.36 41.09 41.97
CA GLU A 368 7.24 42.23 41.69
C GLU A 368 6.56 43.53 42.14
N GLU A 369 7.33 44.46 42.69
CA GLU A 369 6.85 45.79 43.12
C GLU A 369 7.19 46.88 42.11
N CYS A 370 8.10 46.57 41.18
CA CYS A 370 8.59 47.39 40.10
C CYS A 370 9.28 46.49 39.06
N ASP A 371 9.40 46.97 37.84
CA ASP A 371 10.34 46.48 36.82
C ASP A 371 10.72 47.70 35.95
N ASP A 372 12.00 47.87 35.63
CA ASP A 372 12.51 48.97 34.80
C ASP A 372 13.28 48.49 33.54
N GLY A 373 13.12 47.22 33.17
CA GLY A 373 13.72 46.60 32.00
C GLY A 373 15.22 46.36 32.11
N ASN A 374 15.77 46.37 33.33
CA ASN A 374 17.19 46.12 33.55
C ASN A 374 17.51 45.45 34.91
N ALA A 375 18.79 45.21 35.18
CA ALA A 375 19.28 44.52 36.39
C ALA A 375 20.41 45.30 37.08
N LEU A 376 20.26 46.63 37.20
CA LEU A 376 21.20 47.52 37.86
C LEU A 376 20.75 47.85 39.29
N TYR A 377 21.66 47.66 40.25
CA TYR A 377 21.43 48.08 41.64
C TYR A 377 21.36 49.60 41.83
N SER A 378 21.77 50.39 40.83
CA SER A 378 21.79 51.87 40.90
C SER A 378 20.47 52.54 40.53
N ASP A 379 19.45 51.75 40.17
CA ASP A 379 18.15 52.23 39.74
C ASP A 379 17.12 52.18 40.88
N ALA A 380 15.92 52.70 40.64
CA ALA A 380 14.87 52.75 41.67
C ALA A 380 14.22 51.37 41.88
N CYS A 381 14.30 50.50 40.86
CA CYS A 381 13.99 49.09 40.99
C CYS A 381 15.29 48.29 41.18
N LEU A 382 15.33 47.46 42.22
CA LEU A 382 16.47 46.57 42.43
C LEU A 382 16.38 45.35 41.50
N PRO A 383 17.49 44.64 41.21
CA PRO A 383 17.51 43.38 40.44
C PRO A 383 16.75 42.19 41.08
N THR A 384 16.04 42.43 42.17
CA THR A 384 15.12 41.54 42.87
C THR A 384 13.64 41.96 42.71
N CYS A 385 13.38 42.99 41.91
CA CYS A 385 12.10 43.62 41.62
C CYS A 385 11.34 44.04 42.88
N LYS A 386 12.12 44.65 43.76
CA LYS A 386 11.71 45.42 44.93
C LYS A 386 12.20 46.84 44.77
N LEU A 387 11.42 47.79 45.28
CA LEU A 387 11.81 49.19 45.29
C LEU A 387 13.00 49.37 46.23
N ALA A 388 14.02 50.08 45.78
CA ALA A 388 15.16 50.44 46.62
C ALA A 388 14.68 51.12 47.91
N SER A 389 15.13 50.63 49.06
CA SER A 389 14.56 50.98 50.36
C SER A 389 15.63 51.26 51.40
N CYS A 390 15.74 52.52 51.79
CA CYS A 390 16.75 52.99 52.73
C CYS A 390 16.88 52.11 54.00
N GLY A 391 18.08 51.57 54.19
CA GLY A 391 18.46 50.64 55.24
C GLY A 391 18.38 49.16 54.85
N ASP A 392 18.27 48.82 53.56
CA ASP A 392 18.21 47.43 53.07
C ASP A 392 19.58 46.79 52.76
N GLY A 393 20.65 47.60 52.72
CA GLY A 393 22.02 47.18 52.44
C GLY A 393 22.49 47.44 51.01
N ILE A 394 21.66 48.06 50.15
CA ILE A 394 21.87 48.22 48.72
C ILE A 394 21.68 49.68 48.32
N LEU A 395 22.74 50.32 47.83
CA LEU A 395 22.71 51.72 47.40
C LEU A 395 21.91 51.92 46.08
N GLY A 396 20.64 52.30 46.19
CA GLY A 396 19.72 52.49 45.07
C GLY A 396 19.63 53.92 44.51
N GLN A 397 18.75 54.13 43.52
CA GLN A 397 18.56 55.46 42.92
C GLN A 397 17.88 56.45 43.87
N GLY A 398 18.55 57.57 44.13
CA GLY A 398 18.06 58.61 45.04
C GLY A 398 18.66 58.53 46.44
N GLU A 399 19.45 57.49 46.71
CA GLU A 399 20.20 57.31 47.95
C GLU A 399 21.63 57.83 47.78
N GLU A 400 22.12 58.60 48.74
CA GLU A 400 23.50 59.10 48.80
C GLU A 400 24.40 58.16 49.63
N CYS A 401 23.78 57.29 50.45
CA CYS A 401 24.37 56.19 51.20
C CYS A 401 23.30 55.15 51.53
N ASP A 402 23.74 53.94 51.88
CA ASP A 402 22.97 52.94 52.62
C ASP A 402 23.97 52.18 53.53
N ASP A 403 23.59 51.84 54.76
CA ASP A 403 24.40 51.02 55.67
C ASP A 403 23.63 49.85 56.34
N GLY A 404 22.57 49.38 55.68
CA GLY A 404 21.86 48.13 56.00
C GLY A 404 21.06 48.16 57.30
N ASN A 405 20.71 49.35 57.79
CA ASN A 405 19.87 49.51 58.96
C ASN A 405 19.11 50.84 58.95
N THR A 406 18.19 51.04 59.92
CA THR A 406 17.34 52.24 60.04
C THR A 406 17.56 53.00 61.35
N VAL A 407 18.83 53.20 61.74
CA VAL A 407 19.24 53.97 62.91
C VAL A 407 19.92 55.28 62.48
N ASP A 408 19.35 56.43 62.85
CA ASP A 408 20.00 57.72 62.59
C ASP A 408 21.26 57.92 63.43
N GLY A 409 22.34 58.37 62.78
CA GLY A 409 23.55 58.89 63.45
C GLY A 409 24.78 57.98 63.38
N ASP A 410 24.76 56.94 62.54
CA ASP A 410 25.92 56.14 62.17
C ASP A 410 26.54 56.61 60.83
N ARG A 411 26.63 55.77 59.79
CA ARG A 411 27.28 56.15 58.52
C ARG A 411 26.28 56.68 57.50
N CYS A 412 25.01 56.36 57.66
CA CYS A 412 23.93 56.91 56.87
C CYS A 412 22.87 57.56 57.78
N SER A 413 21.85 58.14 57.16
CA SER A 413 20.65 58.60 57.87
C SER A 413 19.44 57.88 57.33
N ASN A 414 18.35 57.86 58.09
CA ASN A 414 17.09 57.20 57.71
C ASN A 414 16.38 57.82 56.49
N GLY A 415 16.92 58.90 55.93
CA GLY A 415 16.53 59.48 54.64
C GLY A 415 17.55 59.24 53.52
N CYS A 416 18.46 58.28 53.70
CA CYS A 416 19.56 57.89 52.82
C CYS A 416 20.42 59.07 52.32
N ARG A 417 20.77 59.93 53.27
CA ARG A 417 21.71 61.05 53.09
C ARG A 417 22.94 60.82 53.94
N VAL A 418 24.12 61.08 53.38
CA VAL A 418 25.37 61.04 54.14
C VAL A 418 25.27 62.10 55.24
N PRO A 419 25.45 61.75 56.54
CA PRO A 419 25.38 62.74 57.60
C PRO A 419 26.47 63.80 57.37
N ALA A 420 26.04 65.06 57.25
CA ALA A 420 26.93 66.19 57.05
C ALA A 420 27.88 66.29 58.25
N THR A 421 29.13 65.89 58.05
CA THR A 421 30.13 65.84 59.12
C THR A 421 30.30 67.22 59.74
N PRO A 422 30.06 67.39 61.06
CA PRO A 422 30.54 68.58 61.75
C PRO A 422 32.07 68.55 61.71
N GLU A 423 32.69 69.61 61.20
CA GLU A 423 34.13 69.80 61.33
C GLU A 423 34.51 69.77 62.82
N ALA A 424 35.55 69.01 63.15
CA ALA A 424 35.92 68.74 64.53
C ALA A 424 36.70 69.91 65.14
N ASP A 425 36.00 70.83 65.80
CA ASP A 425 36.60 71.77 66.76
C ASP A 425 36.68 71.13 68.16
N GLY A 426 37.91 70.99 68.67
CA GLY A 426 38.19 70.28 69.92
C GLY A 426 38.43 71.18 71.14
N CYS A 427 38.60 70.56 72.31
CA CYS A 427 39.25 71.19 73.45
C CYS A 427 39.91 70.13 74.37
N GLY A 428 41.14 70.39 74.84
CA GLY A 428 41.88 69.51 75.79
C GLY A 428 41.47 69.74 77.25
N CYS A 429 42.12 69.19 78.28
CA CYS A 429 43.48 68.59 78.40
C CYS A 429 43.42 67.40 79.43
N ASN A 430 44.48 66.81 80.03
CA ASN A 430 45.89 67.19 80.17
C ASN A 430 46.84 65.97 80.47
N ALA A 431 48.10 66.29 80.75
CA ALA A 431 49.30 65.47 80.89
C ALA A 431 49.40 64.41 82.02
N GLY A 432 50.25 63.39 81.77
CA GLY A 432 51.20 62.85 82.76
C GLY A 432 51.57 61.36 82.65
N GLY A 433 52.85 61.04 82.34
CA GLY A 433 53.49 59.77 82.76
C GLY A 433 54.09 58.85 81.69
N ASP A 434 55.40 59.00 81.49
CA ASP A 434 56.41 57.96 81.20
C ASP A 434 56.41 57.09 79.91
N ALA A 435 57.58 57.07 79.27
CA ALA A 435 57.97 56.15 78.20
C ALA A 435 58.77 54.94 78.77
N PRO A 436 59.04 53.90 77.95
CA PRO A 436 60.30 53.97 77.21
C PRO A 436 60.25 53.48 75.75
N THR A 437 61.32 53.84 75.04
CA THR A 437 61.64 53.60 73.63
C THR A 437 61.94 52.16 73.24
N THR A 438 61.61 51.78 71.99
CA THR A 438 62.54 51.01 71.13
C THR A 438 62.33 51.27 69.63
N LEU A 439 63.43 51.36 68.88
CA LEU A 439 63.48 51.55 67.42
C LEU A 439 63.25 50.24 66.65
N ALA A 440 62.67 50.33 65.45
CA ALA A 440 63.13 49.56 64.29
C ALA A 440 62.75 50.29 62.97
N LEU A 441 63.73 50.46 62.06
CA LEU A 441 63.56 51.02 60.71
C LEU A 441 63.50 49.89 59.65
N PHE A 442 63.16 50.30 58.43
CA PHE A 442 63.37 49.63 57.12
C PHE A 442 62.36 48.53 56.74
N GLY A 443 61.92 48.46 55.47
CA GLY A 443 62.25 49.37 54.36
C GLY A 443 61.52 49.07 53.04
N MET A 444 61.57 50.03 52.11
CA MET A 444 61.21 49.83 50.71
C MET A 444 62.18 48.86 50.03
N VAL A 445 61.66 47.97 49.19
CA VAL A 445 62.39 47.44 48.02
C VAL A 445 61.46 47.46 46.80
N TRP A 446 61.78 48.32 45.84
CA TRP A 446 61.37 48.19 44.45
C TRP A 446 62.36 47.29 43.69
N VAL A 447 61.87 46.56 42.66
CA VAL A 447 62.55 46.11 41.41
C VAL A 447 61.66 44.98 40.85
N LEU A 448 60.88 45.19 39.79
CA LEU A 448 61.24 45.29 38.36
C LEU A 448 61.59 43.94 37.68
N ALA A 449 61.24 43.89 36.39
CA ALA A 449 61.37 42.79 35.42
C ALA A 449 60.34 41.64 35.53
N GLY A 450 59.83 41.08 34.43
CA GLY A 450 60.01 41.52 33.04
C GLY A 450 59.56 40.49 32.00
N LEU A 451 59.06 40.99 30.87
CA LEU A 451 58.93 40.34 29.55
C LEU A 451 58.37 38.89 29.46
N ALA A 452 57.11 38.85 29.03
CA ALA A 452 56.70 38.28 27.74
C ALA A 452 57.08 36.83 27.35
N ARG A 453 56.06 36.05 26.95
CA ARG A 453 56.08 35.31 25.67
C ARG A 453 54.68 35.07 25.09
N ARG A 454 54.53 35.35 23.79
CA ARG A 454 53.35 35.02 22.97
C ARG A 454 53.43 33.57 22.46
N ARG A 455 52.27 32.93 22.27
CA ARG A 455 51.87 32.07 21.12
C ARG A 455 50.44 31.54 21.41
N ARG A 456 49.39 32.10 20.79
CA ARG A 456 48.77 31.68 19.51
C ARG A 456 48.58 30.16 19.33
N VAL A 457 47.35 29.71 19.60
CA VAL A 457 46.41 29.00 18.70
C VAL A 457 46.92 27.81 17.88
N SER A 458 46.23 26.68 18.02
CA SER A 458 45.77 25.82 16.90
C SER A 458 44.53 25.01 17.32
N PRO A 459 43.52 24.83 16.45
CA PRO A 459 42.38 23.94 16.70
C PRO A 459 42.67 22.49 16.27
N ALA A 460 41.96 21.53 16.83
CA ALA A 460 42.01 20.12 16.42
C ALA A 460 40.81 19.77 15.51
N ARG A 461 41.06 18.88 14.54
CA ARG A 461 40.02 18.22 13.73
C ARG A 461 39.60 16.89 14.39
N GLY A 462 38.36 16.50 14.14
CA GLY A 462 37.83 15.14 14.25
C GLY A 462 36.69 15.02 13.27
#